data_AF-A0A3M7ALA5-F1
#
_entry.id   AF-A0A3M7ALA5-F1
#
_cell.length_a   1.000
_cell.length_b   1.000
_cell.length_c   1.000
_cell.angle_alpha   90.00
_cell.angle_beta   90.00
_cell.angle_gamma   90.00
#
_symmetry.space_group_name_H-M   'P 1'
#
loop_
_entity.id
_entity.type
_entity.pdbx_description
1 polymer ?
#
loop_
_entity_poly.entity_id
_entity_poly.type
_entity_poly.pdbx_seq_one_letter_code
_entity_poly.pdbx_strand_id
1 'polypeptide(L)'
;EIVQGYERAQRYALQVLEELEVDSVENIRDQNELAKAIKTVIAAKQNGSEDFLANMVAEAVLAVLPKNPYNFNVDNVRVVKIMGGSLEQSRVVKGMVFGREPDGSVKKATKAKVGVFSCPIDISQTETKGTVLMKNAKELLDFTKGEEQQMENAIKELHDSGMRVVVAGAGVGELAMHYLNRYGILVIKILSKFELRRLCSVVGATPLARLGAPMPDEMGNVDIVETLEIGGDRVTVFRQENEQTRTATLVLRGATQNHLEDVERAVDDGVNVVKA
;
A
#
# COMPACT_ATOMS: atom_id res chain seq x y z
N GLU A 1 17.78 43.94 -24.28
CA GLU A 1 17.00 43.71 -25.53
C GLU A 1 16.70 42.23 -25.76
N ILE A 2 17.68 41.32 -25.70
CA ILE A 2 17.48 39.88 -25.91
C ILE A 2 16.46 39.26 -24.92
N VAL A 3 16.54 39.59 -23.63
CA VAL A 3 15.62 39.06 -22.61
C VAL A 3 14.15 39.47 -22.89
N GLN A 4 13.92 40.74 -23.24
CA GLN A 4 12.58 41.22 -23.62
C GLN A 4 12.08 40.56 -24.91
N GLY A 5 12.99 40.23 -25.84
CA GLY A 5 12.68 39.44 -27.02
C GLY A 5 12.18 38.04 -26.66
N TYR A 6 12.87 37.33 -25.77
CA TYR A 6 12.45 36.00 -25.29
C TYR A 6 11.11 36.04 -24.55
N GLU A 7 10.85 37.05 -23.72
CA GLU A 7 9.54 37.19 -23.06
C GLU A 7 8.38 37.41 -24.03
N ARG A 8 8.61 38.19 -25.10
CA ARG A 8 7.61 38.40 -26.15
C ARG A 8 7.40 37.11 -26.95
N ALA A 9 8.48 36.40 -27.29
CA ALA A 9 8.41 35.12 -27.98
C ALA A 9 7.69 34.04 -27.16
N GLN A 10 7.94 33.98 -25.84
CA GLN A 10 7.26 33.04 -24.94
C GLN A 10 5.75 33.27 -24.92
N ARG A 11 5.30 34.53 -24.80
CA ARG A 11 3.85 34.84 -24.82
C ARG A 11 3.21 34.45 -26.14
N TYR A 12 3.88 34.74 -27.25
CA TYR A 12 3.37 34.37 -28.57
C TYR A 12 3.33 32.85 -28.74
N ALA A 13 4.37 32.12 -28.30
CA ALA A 13 4.40 30.67 -28.34
C ALA A 13 3.26 30.04 -27.52
N LEU A 14 2.94 30.59 -26.34
CA LEU A 14 1.80 30.13 -25.53
C LEU A 14 0.45 30.35 -26.24
N GLN A 15 0.27 31.47 -26.94
CA GLN A 15 -0.95 31.72 -27.71
C GLN A 15 -1.08 30.74 -28.89
N VAL A 16 0.00 30.51 -29.63
CA VAL A 16 0.00 29.56 -30.76
C VAL A 16 -0.19 28.12 -30.28
N LEU A 17 0.27 27.77 -29.07
CA LEU A 17 0.05 26.44 -28.50
C LEU A 17 -1.44 26.11 -28.33
N GLU A 18 -2.26 27.08 -27.92
CA GLU A 18 -3.71 26.89 -27.79
C GLU A 18 -4.38 26.65 -29.16
N GLU A 19 -3.87 27.25 -30.23
CA GLU A 19 -4.39 27.06 -31.60
C GLU A 19 -3.97 25.72 -32.23
N LEU A 20 -2.92 25.09 -31.71
CA LEU A 20 -2.34 23.85 -32.23
C LEU A 20 -2.89 22.58 -31.56
N GLU A 21 -3.87 22.69 -30.66
CA GLU A 21 -4.53 21.54 -30.07
C GLU A 21 -5.39 20.81 -31.11
N VAL A 22 -4.98 19.59 -31.49
CA VAL A 22 -5.63 18.80 -32.55
C VAL A 22 -6.65 17.81 -31.99
N ASP A 23 -6.41 17.30 -30.78
CA ASP A 23 -7.25 16.27 -30.14
C ASP A 23 -7.18 16.47 -28.62
N SER A 24 -8.34 16.49 -27.97
CA SER A 24 -8.47 16.68 -26.53
C SER A 24 -9.20 15.48 -25.92
N VAL A 25 -8.73 15.00 -24.78
CA VAL A 25 -9.43 13.91 -24.07
C VAL A 25 -10.72 14.46 -23.46
N GLU A 26 -11.87 14.17 -24.08
CA GLU A 26 -13.16 14.66 -23.63
C GLU A 26 -13.61 13.96 -22.33
N ASN A 27 -13.30 12.67 -22.18
CA ASN A 27 -13.71 11.90 -21.01
C ASN A 27 -12.56 11.11 -20.38
N ILE A 28 -11.99 11.67 -19.31
CA ILE A 28 -10.94 11.05 -18.49
C ILE A 28 -11.40 9.71 -17.87
N ARG A 29 -12.71 9.43 -17.84
CA ARG A 29 -13.24 8.16 -17.33
C ARG A 29 -13.33 7.05 -18.38
N ASP A 30 -13.14 7.36 -19.66
CA ASP A 30 -13.05 6.31 -20.67
C ASP A 30 -11.63 5.71 -20.70
N GLN A 31 -11.56 4.39 -20.60
CA GLN A 31 -10.29 3.69 -20.56
C GLN A 31 -9.54 3.78 -21.88
N ASN A 32 -10.26 3.77 -23.01
CA ASN A 32 -9.64 3.75 -24.33
C ASN A 32 -9.03 5.10 -24.69
N GLU A 33 -9.74 6.20 -24.41
CA GLU A 33 -9.21 7.55 -24.59
C GLU A 33 -7.98 7.79 -23.69
N LEU A 34 -8.08 7.39 -22.42
CA LEU A 34 -6.97 7.53 -21.47
C LEU A 34 -5.76 6.69 -21.89
N ALA A 35 -5.98 5.46 -22.35
CA ALA A 35 -4.92 4.59 -22.85
C ALA A 35 -4.27 5.17 -24.11
N LYS A 36 -5.02 5.82 -25.02
CA LYS A 36 -4.47 6.48 -26.21
C LYS A 36 -3.50 7.60 -25.83
N ALA A 37 -3.85 8.43 -24.85
CA ALA A 37 -2.98 9.50 -24.36
C ALA A 37 -1.72 8.92 -23.69
N ILE A 38 -1.88 7.95 -22.77
CA ILE A 38 -0.77 7.33 -22.04
C ILE A 38 0.17 6.57 -22.98
N LYS A 39 -0.38 5.91 -24.02
CA LYS A 39 0.40 5.14 -25.00
C LYS A 39 1.49 6.00 -25.65
N THR A 40 1.21 7.25 -25.99
CA THR A 40 2.20 8.13 -26.64
C THR A 40 3.45 8.35 -25.78
N VAL A 41 3.26 8.44 -24.46
CA VAL A 41 4.32 8.70 -23.48
C VAL A 41 5.10 7.41 -23.19
N ILE A 42 4.39 6.29 -23.05
CA ILE A 42 5.03 4.99 -22.81
C ILE A 42 5.83 4.54 -24.04
N ALA A 43 5.30 4.74 -25.25
CA ALA A 43 5.99 4.40 -26.50
C ALA A 43 7.34 5.11 -26.62
N ALA A 44 7.48 6.34 -26.12
CA ALA A 44 8.75 7.06 -26.12
C ALA A 44 9.86 6.38 -25.30
N LYS A 45 9.50 5.49 -24.36
CA LYS A 45 10.45 4.80 -23.46
C LYS A 45 10.51 3.30 -23.66
N GLN A 46 9.38 2.65 -23.95
CA GLN A 46 9.24 1.20 -24.05
C GLN A 46 8.51 0.85 -25.35
N ASN A 47 9.28 0.69 -26.42
CA ASN A 47 8.76 0.24 -27.70
C ASN A 47 8.38 -1.25 -27.65
N GLY A 48 7.16 -1.58 -28.07
CA GLY A 48 6.70 -2.96 -28.24
C GLY A 48 5.85 -3.53 -27.09
N SER A 49 5.78 -2.87 -25.93
CA SER A 49 4.85 -3.23 -24.83
C SER A 49 3.94 -2.06 -24.40
N GLU A 50 3.91 -1.02 -25.22
CA GLU A 50 3.17 0.23 -25.00
C GLU A 50 1.67 0.01 -24.82
N ASP A 51 1.03 -0.83 -25.65
CA ASP A 51 -0.41 -1.07 -25.58
C ASP A 51 -0.82 -1.75 -24.28
N PHE A 52 -0.06 -2.76 -23.88
CA PHE A 52 -0.32 -3.50 -22.65
C PHE A 52 -0.12 -2.63 -21.41
N LEU A 53 1.00 -1.88 -21.36
CA LEU A 53 1.28 -0.98 -20.25
C LEU A 53 0.30 0.19 -20.19
N ALA A 54 -0.07 0.78 -21.33
CA ALA A 54 -1.02 1.90 -21.36
C ALA A 54 -2.40 1.49 -20.83
N ASN A 55 -2.91 0.33 -21.27
CA ASN A 55 -4.18 -0.20 -20.77
C ASN A 55 -4.13 -0.49 -19.25
N MET A 56 -2.99 -0.99 -18.77
CA MET A 56 -2.77 -1.32 -17.37
C MET A 56 -2.70 -0.05 -16.49
N VAL A 57 -1.96 0.96 -16.93
CA VAL A 57 -1.88 2.25 -16.23
C VAL A 57 -3.23 2.95 -16.25
N ALA A 58 -3.95 2.94 -17.37
CA ALA A 58 -5.30 3.48 -17.46
C ALA A 58 -6.26 2.80 -16.47
N GLU A 59 -6.23 1.47 -16.36
CA GLU A 59 -7.03 0.74 -15.36
C GLU A 59 -6.69 1.17 -13.92
N ALA A 60 -5.40 1.29 -13.59
CA ALA A 60 -4.95 1.70 -12.26
C ALA A 60 -5.37 3.14 -11.93
N VAL A 61 -5.27 4.06 -12.90
CA VAL A 61 -5.68 5.46 -12.73
C VAL A 61 -7.19 5.58 -12.55
N LEU A 62 -7.99 4.87 -13.36
CA LEU A 62 -9.44 4.85 -13.24
C LEU A 62 -9.91 4.31 -11.88
N ALA A 63 -9.20 3.32 -11.31
CA ALA A 63 -9.50 2.79 -9.99
C ALA A 63 -9.29 3.81 -8.85
N VAL A 64 -8.39 4.77 -9.05
CA VAL A 64 -7.99 5.78 -8.05
C VAL A 64 -8.66 7.14 -8.29
N LEU A 65 -9.22 7.36 -9.48
CA LEU A 65 -9.73 8.66 -9.90
C LEU A 65 -10.85 9.16 -8.95
N PRO A 66 -10.63 10.30 -8.26
CA PRO A 66 -11.67 10.87 -7.41
C PRO A 66 -12.82 11.45 -8.25
N LYS A 67 -13.95 11.74 -7.59
CA LYS A 67 -15.09 12.42 -8.24
C LYS A 67 -14.69 13.76 -8.87
N ASN A 68 -13.69 14.44 -8.30
CA ASN A 68 -13.06 15.63 -8.84
C ASN A 68 -11.66 15.27 -9.40
N PRO A 69 -11.46 15.29 -10.73
CA PRO A 69 -10.19 14.91 -11.37
C PRO A 69 -8.98 15.73 -10.90
N TYR A 70 -9.16 17.01 -10.56
CA TYR A 70 -8.08 17.90 -10.12
C TYR A 70 -7.39 17.49 -8.81
N ASN A 71 -8.05 16.66 -7.99
CA ASN A 71 -7.47 16.16 -6.74
C ASN A 71 -6.78 14.80 -6.90
N PHE A 72 -6.49 14.39 -8.14
CA PHE A 72 -5.74 13.18 -8.40
C PHE A 72 -4.30 13.31 -7.86
N ASN A 73 -3.94 12.43 -6.92
CA ASN A 73 -2.58 12.33 -6.43
C ASN A 73 -1.88 11.14 -7.10
N VAL A 74 -0.76 11.41 -7.75
CA VAL A 74 0.10 10.41 -8.40
C VAL A 74 0.60 9.38 -7.39
N ASP A 75 0.82 9.78 -6.12
CA ASP A 75 1.29 8.89 -5.05
C ASP A 75 0.33 7.73 -4.73
N ASN A 76 -0.92 7.82 -5.18
CA ASN A 76 -1.94 6.80 -4.99
C ASN A 76 -1.81 5.65 -6.00
N VAL A 77 -1.07 5.82 -7.08
CA VAL A 77 -0.74 4.73 -8.00
C VAL A 77 0.65 4.25 -7.64
N ARG A 78 0.75 2.99 -7.20
CA ARG A 78 2.00 2.41 -6.74
C ARG A 78 2.50 1.38 -7.72
N VAL A 79 3.82 1.31 -7.87
CA VAL A 79 4.48 0.21 -8.57
C VAL A 79 5.14 -0.72 -7.55
N VAL A 80 4.94 -2.02 -7.71
CA VAL A 80 5.65 -3.08 -6.98
C VAL A 80 6.34 -3.97 -8.01
N LYS A 81 7.66 -4.03 -7.91
CA LYS A 81 8.51 -4.82 -8.80
C LYS A 81 8.70 -6.21 -8.21
N ILE A 82 8.39 -7.24 -8.98
CA ILE A 82 8.67 -8.64 -8.66
C ILE A 82 9.54 -9.20 -9.77
N MET A 83 10.72 -9.71 -9.40
CA MET A 83 11.63 -10.30 -10.36
C MET A 83 11.08 -11.63 -10.89
N GLY A 84 11.42 -11.94 -12.14
CA GLY A 84 11.03 -13.16 -12.83
C GLY A 84 9.74 -13.04 -13.64
N GLY A 85 9.62 -13.93 -14.62
CA GLY A 85 8.52 -13.94 -15.58
C GLY A 85 8.65 -12.90 -16.70
N SER A 86 7.55 -12.72 -17.43
CA SER A 86 7.42 -11.77 -18.53
C SER A 86 6.59 -10.56 -18.12
N LEU A 87 6.79 -9.43 -18.80
CA LEU A 87 6.05 -8.20 -18.56
C LEU A 87 4.53 -8.38 -18.71
N GLU A 88 4.10 -9.21 -19.66
CA GLU A 88 2.68 -9.55 -19.90
C GLU A 88 1.99 -10.23 -18.71
N GLN A 89 2.75 -10.76 -17.75
CA GLN A 89 2.20 -11.36 -16.52
C GLN A 89 1.97 -10.34 -15.40
N SER A 90 2.29 -9.07 -15.66
CA SER A 90 2.04 -7.97 -14.73
C SER A 90 0.53 -7.77 -14.53
N ARG A 91 0.12 -7.29 -13.36
CA ARG A 91 -1.30 -7.17 -13.00
C ARG A 91 -1.57 -5.88 -12.24
N VAL A 92 -2.77 -5.33 -12.43
CA VAL A 92 -3.30 -4.28 -11.56
C VAL A 92 -3.99 -4.91 -10.37
N VAL A 93 -3.71 -4.38 -9.19
CA VAL A 93 -4.39 -4.73 -7.94
C VAL A 93 -5.04 -3.47 -7.39
N LYS A 94 -6.36 -3.51 -7.22
CA LYS A 94 -7.13 -2.46 -6.52
C LYS A 94 -6.88 -2.58 -5.01
N GLY A 95 -5.97 -1.75 -4.51
CA GLY A 95 -5.47 -1.79 -3.13
C GLY A 95 -3.94 -1.77 -3.06
N MET A 96 -3.38 -2.48 -2.09
CA MET A 96 -1.93 -2.48 -1.79
C MET A 96 -1.32 -3.87 -1.83
N VAL A 97 -0.13 -3.96 -2.41
CA VAL A 97 0.67 -5.19 -2.43
C VAL A 97 1.97 -4.96 -1.67
N PHE A 98 2.32 -5.93 -0.82
CA PHE A 98 3.59 -5.97 -0.09
C PHE A 98 4.40 -7.17 -0.55
N GLY A 99 5.67 -6.93 -0.90
CA GLY A 99 6.65 -7.97 -1.26
C GLY A 99 7.15 -8.77 -0.06
N ARG A 100 6.25 -9.11 0.88
CA ARG A 100 6.55 -9.85 2.11
C ARG A 100 5.40 -10.79 2.44
N GLU A 101 5.74 -11.92 3.03
CA GLU A 101 4.80 -12.84 3.64
C GLU A 101 4.34 -12.31 5.00
N PRO A 102 3.09 -12.59 5.43
CA PRO A 102 2.68 -12.33 6.80
C PRO A 102 3.54 -13.15 7.77
N ASP A 103 3.93 -12.57 8.90
CA ASP A 103 4.72 -13.27 9.91
C ASP A 103 3.93 -14.42 10.58
N GLY A 104 2.61 -14.45 10.41
CA GLY A 104 1.68 -15.35 11.09
C GLY A 104 1.36 -16.67 10.39
N SER A 105 0.67 -17.54 11.12
CA SER A 105 0.15 -18.80 10.58
C SER A 105 -1.02 -18.59 9.62
N VAL A 106 -1.78 -17.51 9.81
CA VAL A 106 -2.93 -17.15 8.98
C VAL A 106 -2.47 -16.35 7.76
N LYS A 107 -2.69 -16.91 6.57
CA LYS A 107 -2.27 -16.33 5.28
C LYS A 107 -3.42 -15.76 4.45
N LYS A 108 -4.65 -15.94 4.91
CA LYS A 108 -5.85 -15.47 4.21
C LYS A 108 -6.91 -15.02 5.20
N ALA A 109 -7.49 -13.84 4.95
CA ALA A 109 -8.63 -13.31 5.67
C ALA A 109 -9.58 -12.64 4.69
N THR A 110 -10.87 -12.95 4.78
CA THR A 110 -11.93 -12.37 3.93
C THR A 110 -12.89 -11.56 4.78
N LYS A 111 -13.29 -10.37 4.30
CA LYS A 111 -14.18 -9.41 4.99
C LYS A 111 -13.74 -9.19 6.43
N ALA A 112 -12.48 -8.82 6.58
CA ALA A 112 -11.81 -8.70 7.85
C ALA A 112 -11.68 -7.25 8.28
N LYS A 113 -11.86 -7.01 9.58
CA LYS A 113 -11.47 -5.75 10.20
C LYS A 113 -9.95 -5.72 10.41
N VAL A 114 -9.36 -4.60 10.06
CA VAL A 114 -7.92 -4.35 10.12
C VAL A 114 -7.63 -3.29 11.18
N GLY A 115 -6.73 -3.60 12.11
CA GLY A 115 -6.14 -2.60 13.00
C GLY A 115 -4.72 -2.29 12.58
N VAL A 116 -4.39 -1.00 12.55
CA VAL A 116 -3.05 -0.53 12.24
C VAL A 116 -2.43 0.03 13.51
N PHE A 117 -1.31 -0.53 13.96
CA PHE A 117 -0.62 -0.11 15.17
C PHE A 117 0.72 0.50 14.79
N SER A 118 0.98 1.76 15.18
CA SER A 118 2.30 2.37 15.04
C SER A 118 3.25 2.02 16.18
N CYS A 119 2.73 1.44 17.27
CA CYS A 119 3.51 0.98 18.42
C CYS A 119 4.04 -0.44 18.22
N PRO A 120 5.15 -0.83 18.89
CA PRO A 120 5.55 -2.23 18.96
C PRO A 120 4.49 -3.05 19.68
N ILE A 121 4.23 -4.26 19.18
CA ILE A 121 3.32 -5.23 19.79
C ILE A 121 4.20 -6.16 20.64
N ASP A 122 4.57 -5.67 21.81
CA ASP A 122 5.42 -6.39 22.76
C ASP A 122 5.15 -5.92 24.19
N ILE A 123 5.74 -6.61 25.17
CA ILE A 123 5.68 -6.23 26.58
C ILE A 123 6.24 -4.81 26.69
N SER A 124 5.41 -3.89 27.17
CA SER A 124 5.76 -2.48 27.29
C SER A 124 6.89 -2.33 28.29
N GLN A 125 8.11 -2.09 27.81
CA GLN A 125 9.23 -1.73 28.67
C GLN A 125 9.00 -0.31 29.20
N THR A 126 9.11 -0.16 30.52
CA THR A 126 9.05 1.15 31.15
C THR A 126 10.29 1.96 30.78
N GLU A 127 10.11 3.21 30.36
CA GLU A 127 11.24 4.10 29.99
C GLU A 127 12.23 4.31 31.16
N THR A 128 11.71 4.30 32.39
CA THR A 128 12.54 4.29 33.59
C THR A 128 12.93 2.87 33.95
N LYS A 129 14.21 2.66 34.32
CA LYS A 129 14.70 1.39 34.85
C LYS A 129 13.97 1.05 36.15
N GLY A 130 12.90 0.26 36.06
CA GLY A 130 12.26 -0.35 37.21
C GLY A 130 13.02 -1.62 37.60
N THR A 131 13.73 -1.60 38.73
CA THR A 131 14.34 -2.82 39.27
C THR A 131 13.31 -3.55 40.14
N VAL A 132 12.78 -4.67 39.65
CA VAL A 132 11.95 -5.56 40.45
C VAL A 132 12.87 -6.45 41.29
N LEU A 133 12.87 -6.27 42.62
CA LEU A 133 13.64 -7.11 43.52
C LEU A 133 12.82 -8.37 43.86
N MET A 134 13.12 -9.47 43.20
CA MET A 134 12.51 -10.77 43.50
C MET A 134 13.30 -11.47 44.61
N LYS A 135 12.61 -11.91 45.66
CA LYS A 135 13.23 -12.57 46.81
C LYS A 135 13.06 -14.08 46.78
N ASN A 136 12.04 -14.58 46.09
CA ASN A 136 11.67 -15.98 46.07
C ASN A 136 11.51 -16.54 44.64
N ALA A 137 11.77 -17.83 44.46
CA ALA A 137 11.54 -18.52 43.18
C ALA A 137 10.07 -18.51 42.74
N LYS A 138 9.13 -18.49 43.71
CA LYS A 138 7.68 -18.36 43.42
C LYS A 138 7.33 -16.99 42.84
N GLU A 139 7.91 -15.91 43.38
CA GLU A 139 7.70 -14.55 42.88
C GLU A 139 8.21 -14.40 41.44
N LEU A 140 9.29 -15.09 41.08
CA LEU A 140 9.79 -15.13 39.71
C LEU A 140 8.79 -15.79 38.76
N LEU A 141 8.26 -16.96 39.12
CA LEU A 141 7.26 -17.67 38.31
C LEU A 141 5.96 -16.87 38.18
N ASP A 142 5.50 -16.26 39.27
CA ASP A 142 4.27 -15.46 39.26
C ASP A 142 4.44 -14.17 38.43
N PHE A 143 5.63 -13.58 38.44
CA PHE A 143 5.94 -12.43 37.59
C PHE A 143 5.90 -12.80 36.10
N THR A 144 6.56 -13.90 35.70
CA THR A 144 6.53 -14.37 34.31
C THR A 144 5.09 -14.69 33.85
N LYS A 145 4.30 -15.38 34.70
CA LYS A 145 2.89 -15.64 34.40
C LYS A 145 2.05 -14.36 34.31
N GLY A 146 2.36 -13.36 35.12
CA GLY A 146 1.70 -12.06 35.08
C GLY A 146 1.92 -11.35 33.75
N GLU A 147 3.17 -11.34 33.24
CA GLU A 147 3.50 -10.78 31.93
C GLU A 147 2.81 -11.54 30.79
N GLU A 148 2.79 -12.87 30.86
CA GLU A 148 2.06 -13.71 29.89
C GLU A 148 0.57 -13.42 29.88
N GLN A 149 -0.06 -13.32 31.06
CA GLN A 149 -1.49 -13.05 31.18
C GLN A 149 -1.83 -11.63 30.70
N GLN A 150 -0.98 -10.64 30.97
CA GLN A 150 -1.16 -9.28 30.47
C GLN A 150 -1.12 -9.25 28.94
N MET A 151 -0.19 -9.97 28.32
CA MET A 151 -0.09 -10.09 26.86
C MET A 151 -1.29 -10.83 26.27
N GLU A 152 -1.70 -11.94 26.88
CA GLU A 152 -2.86 -12.70 26.44
C GLU A 152 -4.15 -11.86 26.53
N ASN A 153 -4.34 -11.10 27.61
CA ASN A 153 -5.49 -10.23 27.78
C ASN A 153 -5.53 -9.12 26.72
N ALA A 154 -4.40 -8.47 26.44
CA ALA A 154 -4.33 -7.43 25.42
C ALA A 154 -4.69 -7.97 24.02
N ILE A 155 -4.21 -9.16 23.66
CA ILE A 155 -4.51 -9.79 22.36
C ILE A 155 -5.95 -10.30 22.32
N LYS A 156 -6.46 -10.80 23.45
CA LYS A 156 -7.86 -11.21 23.56
C LYS A 156 -8.80 -10.02 23.36
N GLU A 157 -8.50 -8.86 23.93
CA GLU A 157 -9.25 -7.62 23.67
C GLU A 157 -9.26 -7.24 22.18
N LEU A 158 -8.13 -7.42 21.48
CA LEU A 158 -8.06 -7.20 20.02
C LEU A 158 -8.96 -8.20 19.28
N HIS A 159 -8.94 -9.47 19.66
CA HIS A 159 -9.80 -10.49 19.04
C HIS A 159 -11.29 -10.20 19.31
N ASP A 160 -11.64 -9.83 20.54
CA ASP A 160 -13.02 -9.57 20.98
C ASP A 160 -13.59 -8.30 20.31
N SER A 161 -12.76 -7.34 19.91
CA SER A 161 -13.16 -6.22 19.04
C SER A 161 -13.58 -6.64 17.62
N GLY A 162 -13.33 -7.90 17.26
CA GLY A 162 -13.64 -8.48 15.94
C GLY A 162 -12.52 -8.27 14.91
N MET A 163 -11.32 -7.92 15.36
CA MET A 163 -10.16 -7.73 14.49
C MET A 163 -9.61 -9.07 14.02
N ARG A 164 -9.37 -9.18 12.71
CA ARG A 164 -8.82 -10.40 12.10
C ARG A 164 -7.48 -10.17 11.40
N VAL A 165 -7.11 -8.91 11.18
CA VAL A 165 -5.84 -8.51 10.58
C VAL A 165 -5.22 -7.41 11.42
N VAL A 166 -3.95 -7.60 11.78
CA VAL A 166 -3.10 -6.63 12.49
C VAL A 166 -1.99 -6.20 11.53
N VAL A 167 -1.84 -4.89 11.39
CA VAL A 167 -0.69 -4.29 10.74
C VAL A 167 0.19 -3.65 11.81
N ALA A 168 1.39 -4.16 12.00
CA ALA A 168 2.36 -3.63 12.95
C ALA A 168 3.35 -2.70 12.26
N GLY A 169 3.41 -1.45 12.70
CA GLY A 169 4.35 -0.41 12.26
C GLY A 169 5.75 -0.56 12.87
N ALA A 170 5.90 -1.46 13.83
CA ALA A 170 7.11 -1.72 14.59
C ALA A 170 7.27 -3.24 14.81
N GLY A 171 8.24 -3.62 15.65
CA GLY A 171 8.47 -5.01 16.00
C GLY A 171 7.26 -5.66 16.68
N VAL A 172 7.12 -6.97 16.48
CA VAL A 172 6.16 -7.82 17.19
C VAL A 172 6.98 -8.84 17.99
N GLY A 173 6.75 -8.93 19.29
CA GLY A 173 7.40 -9.89 20.18
C GLY A 173 6.95 -11.33 19.88
N GLU A 174 7.80 -12.30 20.17
CA GLU A 174 7.53 -13.72 19.89
C GLU A 174 6.33 -14.25 20.68
N LEU A 175 6.22 -13.86 21.95
CA LEU A 175 5.09 -14.21 22.81
C LEU A 175 3.77 -13.64 22.28
N ALA A 176 3.78 -12.38 21.85
CA ALA A 176 2.61 -11.76 21.25
C ALA A 176 2.21 -12.47 19.94
N MET A 177 3.20 -12.83 19.13
CA MET A 177 2.99 -13.56 17.88
C MET A 177 2.33 -14.93 18.11
N HIS A 178 2.76 -15.67 19.14
CA HIS A 178 2.17 -16.96 19.50
C HIS A 178 0.67 -16.83 19.82
N TYR A 179 0.29 -15.84 20.65
CA TYR A 179 -1.11 -15.61 20.97
C TYR A 179 -1.92 -15.10 19.77
N LEU A 180 -1.38 -14.18 18.97
CA LEU A 180 -2.03 -13.70 17.73
C LEU A 180 -2.34 -14.87 16.77
N ASN A 181 -1.41 -15.80 16.61
CA ASN A 181 -1.62 -17.02 15.83
C ASN A 181 -2.68 -17.94 16.44
N ARG A 182 -2.70 -18.09 17.78
CA ARG A 182 -3.70 -18.90 18.49
C ARG A 182 -5.12 -18.38 18.29
N TYR A 183 -5.31 -17.07 18.25
CA TYR A 183 -6.60 -16.41 17.98
C TYR A 183 -6.93 -16.29 16.48
N GLY A 184 -6.07 -16.77 15.60
CA GLY A 184 -6.28 -16.76 14.15
C GLY A 184 -6.26 -15.35 13.55
N ILE A 185 -5.41 -14.47 14.07
CA ILE A 185 -5.23 -13.10 13.57
C ILE A 185 -4.06 -13.08 12.58
N LEU A 186 -4.27 -12.53 11.39
CA LEU A 186 -3.22 -12.31 10.41
C LEU A 186 -2.37 -11.12 10.84
N VAL A 187 -1.04 -11.26 10.86
CA VAL A 187 -0.12 -10.19 11.26
C VAL A 187 0.85 -9.88 10.13
N ILE A 188 0.96 -8.60 9.77
CA ILE A 188 1.97 -8.10 8.82
C ILE A 188 2.80 -6.98 9.45
N LYS A 189 4.12 -7.04 9.30
CA LYS A 189 5.04 -5.99 9.75
C LYS A 189 5.38 -5.02 8.62
N ILE A 190 5.07 -3.74 8.81
CA ILE A 190 5.36 -2.64 7.89
C ILE A 190 6.23 -1.61 8.63
N LEU A 191 7.55 -1.66 8.41
CA LEU A 191 8.48 -0.76 9.09
C LEU A 191 8.46 0.68 8.53
N SER A 192 7.95 0.86 7.30
CA SER A 192 7.89 2.17 6.67
C SER A 192 6.65 2.93 7.11
N LYS A 193 6.86 4.09 7.77
CA LYS A 193 5.77 5.00 8.17
C LYS A 193 4.94 5.50 6.99
N PHE A 194 5.57 5.67 5.82
CA PHE A 194 4.89 6.11 4.61
C PHE A 194 3.93 5.05 4.07
N GLU A 195 4.36 3.78 4.06
CA GLU A 195 3.52 2.67 3.62
C GLU A 195 2.36 2.44 4.58
N LEU A 196 2.61 2.53 5.88
CA LEU A 196 1.58 2.39 6.90
C LEU A 196 0.51 3.47 6.76
N ARG A 197 0.90 4.74 6.55
CA ARG A 197 -0.05 5.84 6.31
C ARG A 197 -0.88 5.63 5.03
N ARG A 198 -0.28 5.07 3.98
CA ARG A 198 -1.02 4.75 2.73
C ARG A 198 -2.00 3.61 2.95
N LEU A 199 -1.59 2.56 3.67
CA LEU A 199 -2.47 1.44 3.98
C LEU A 199 -3.66 1.90 4.82
N CYS A 200 -3.45 2.81 5.78
CA CYS A 200 -4.53 3.50 6.49
C CYS A 200 -5.52 4.18 5.54
N SER A 201 -5.04 4.86 4.49
CA SER A 201 -5.92 5.49 3.49
C SER A 201 -6.69 4.50 2.63
N VAL A 202 -6.13 3.32 2.35
CA VAL A 202 -6.81 2.26 1.59
C VAL A 202 -7.89 1.61 2.44
N VAL A 203 -7.52 1.20 3.64
CA VAL A 203 -8.36 0.41 4.54
C VAL A 203 -9.34 1.28 5.34
N GLY A 204 -9.13 2.59 5.37
CA GLY A 204 -9.89 3.55 6.17
C GLY A 204 -9.56 3.49 7.67
N ALA A 205 -8.45 2.86 8.05
CA ALA A 205 -8.03 2.70 9.44
C ALA A 205 -7.24 3.92 9.95
N THR A 206 -7.36 4.22 11.25
CA THR A 206 -6.51 5.21 11.91
C THR A 206 -5.33 4.50 12.59
N PRO A 207 -4.07 4.97 12.44
CA PRO A 207 -2.93 4.32 13.08
C PRO A 207 -2.97 4.55 14.60
N LEU A 208 -2.95 3.45 15.36
CA LEU A 208 -3.02 3.45 16.82
C LEU A 208 -1.63 3.47 17.43
N ALA A 209 -1.38 4.46 18.29
CA ALA A 209 -0.13 4.59 19.02
C ALA A 209 -0.09 3.80 20.35
N ARG A 210 -1.19 3.12 20.69
CA ARG A 210 -1.33 2.34 21.93
C ARG A 210 -1.77 0.91 21.63
N LEU A 211 -1.28 -0.03 22.41
CA LEU A 211 -1.76 -1.41 22.44
C LEU A 211 -3.04 -1.45 23.29
N GLY A 212 -4.17 -1.78 22.69
CA GLY A 212 -5.45 -1.91 23.37
C GLY A 212 -6.60 -2.06 22.38
N ALA A 213 -7.80 -2.36 22.89
CA ALA A 213 -8.99 -2.49 22.06
C ALA A 213 -9.22 -1.23 21.20
N PRO A 214 -9.20 -1.34 19.86
CA PRO A 214 -9.53 -0.24 18.97
C PRO A 214 -11.02 0.08 19.05
N MET A 215 -11.37 1.36 18.92
CA MET A 215 -12.77 1.71 18.70
C MET A 215 -13.20 1.27 17.29
N PRO A 216 -14.49 0.94 17.07
CA PRO A 216 -14.97 0.56 15.74
C PRO A 216 -14.68 1.58 14.63
N ASP A 217 -14.56 2.86 14.98
CA ASP A 217 -14.24 3.97 14.06
C ASP A 217 -12.74 4.07 13.72
N GLU A 218 -11.87 3.50 14.57
CA GLU A 218 -10.42 3.46 14.34
C GLU A 218 -10.02 2.23 13.50
N MET A 219 -10.88 1.21 13.47
CA MET A 219 -10.70 0.00 12.66
C MET A 219 -11.06 0.26 11.21
N GLY A 220 -10.21 -0.19 10.30
CA GLY A 220 -10.56 -0.21 8.89
C GLY A 220 -11.11 -1.56 8.44
N ASN A 221 -11.62 -1.62 7.21
CA ASN A 221 -12.21 -2.82 6.63
C ASN A 221 -11.46 -3.22 5.36
N VAL A 222 -11.27 -4.52 5.17
CA VAL A 222 -10.71 -5.08 3.92
C VAL A 222 -11.53 -6.27 3.47
N ASP A 223 -11.84 -6.29 2.16
CA ASP A 223 -12.59 -7.38 1.54
C ASP A 223 -11.76 -8.66 1.48
N ILE A 224 -10.53 -8.59 1.00
CA ILE A 224 -9.66 -9.76 0.85
C ILE A 224 -8.22 -9.40 1.21
N VAL A 225 -7.66 -10.11 2.19
CA VAL A 225 -6.23 -10.17 2.43
C VAL A 225 -5.77 -11.58 2.14
N GLU A 226 -4.88 -11.75 1.16
CA GLU A 226 -4.35 -13.07 0.81
C GLU A 226 -2.85 -13.00 0.49
N THR A 227 -2.14 -14.04 0.88
CA THR A 227 -0.77 -14.27 0.42
C THR A 227 -0.82 -15.00 -0.92
N LEU A 228 -0.38 -14.33 -1.98
CA LEU A 228 -0.20 -14.91 -3.30
C LEU A 228 1.27 -15.21 -3.54
N GLU A 229 1.53 -16.31 -4.24
CA GLU A 229 2.84 -16.60 -4.76
C GLU A 229 2.92 -16.11 -6.20
N ILE A 230 3.77 -15.12 -6.46
CA ILE A 230 3.97 -14.55 -7.79
C ILE A 230 5.43 -14.78 -8.15
N GLY A 231 5.69 -15.77 -9.01
CA GLY A 231 7.05 -16.03 -9.50
C GLY A 231 8.00 -16.70 -8.51
N GLY A 232 7.48 -17.36 -7.49
CA GLY A 232 8.28 -17.92 -6.39
C GLY A 232 8.42 -16.98 -5.19
N ASP A 233 8.14 -15.68 -5.36
CA ASP A 233 8.07 -14.74 -4.24
C ASP A 233 6.66 -14.71 -3.64
N ARG A 234 6.60 -14.72 -2.31
CA ARG A 234 5.35 -14.65 -1.55
C ARG A 234 5.04 -13.20 -1.25
N VAL A 235 3.92 -12.73 -1.80
CA VAL A 235 3.45 -11.36 -1.63
C VAL A 235 2.11 -11.34 -0.91
N THR A 236 1.93 -10.35 -0.04
CA THR A 236 0.64 -10.13 0.63
C THR A 236 -0.13 -9.07 -0.11
N VAL A 237 -1.34 -9.42 -0.53
CA VAL A 237 -2.23 -8.56 -1.29
C VAL A 237 -3.41 -8.15 -0.42
N PHE A 238 -3.59 -6.83 -0.29
CA PHE A 238 -4.78 -6.20 0.27
C PHE A 238 -5.65 -5.74 -0.90
N ARG A 239 -6.77 -6.42 -1.13
CA ARG A 239 -7.74 -6.12 -2.18
C ARG A 239 -9.05 -5.61 -1.58
N GLN A 240 -9.59 -4.58 -2.21
CA GLN A 240 -10.89 -4.00 -1.87
C GLN A 240 -11.69 -3.90 -3.17
N GLU A 241 -12.78 -4.65 -3.23
CA GLU A 241 -13.58 -4.86 -4.44
C GLU A 241 -14.80 -3.94 -4.49
N ASN A 242 -15.37 -3.58 -3.34
CA ASN A 242 -16.66 -2.89 -3.26
C ASN A 242 -16.57 -1.38 -3.02
N GLU A 243 -15.46 -0.88 -2.47
CA GLU A 243 -15.26 0.54 -2.20
C GLU A 243 -14.31 1.18 -3.21
N GLN A 244 -14.52 2.46 -3.53
CA GLN A 244 -13.56 3.24 -4.31
C GLN A 244 -12.22 3.25 -3.57
N THR A 245 -11.29 2.45 -4.06
CA THR A 245 -9.95 2.33 -3.47
C THR A 245 -9.18 3.62 -3.72
N ARG A 246 -8.68 4.25 -2.66
CA ARG A 246 -7.85 5.45 -2.79
C ARG A 246 -6.46 5.15 -3.36
N THR A 247 -6.08 3.89 -3.50
CA THR A 247 -4.76 3.48 -3.99
C THR A 247 -4.89 2.23 -4.85
N ALA A 248 -4.18 2.20 -5.97
CA ALA A 248 -4.01 1.03 -6.81
C ALA A 248 -2.53 0.68 -6.89
N THR A 249 -2.23 -0.62 -6.97
CA THR A 249 -0.86 -1.11 -7.09
C THR A 249 -0.70 -1.90 -8.38
N LEU A 250 0.23 -1.46 -9.22
CA LEU A 250 0.73 -2.12 -10.42
C LEU A 250 1.82 -3.10 -10.00
N VAL A 251 1.55 -4.39 -10.13
CA VAL A 251 2.54 -5.44 -9.89
C VAL A 251 3.25 -5.70 -11.20
N LEU A 252 4.46 -5.17 -11.34
CA LEU A 252 5.30 -5.34 -12.52
C LEU A 252 6.18 -6.58 -12.39
N ARG A 253 6.23 -7.34 -13.48
CA ARG A 253 6.99 -8.58 -13.65
C ARG A 253 8.02 -8.39 -14.75
N GLY A 254 9.21 -8.93 -14.57
CA GLY A 254 10.27 -8.77 -15.56
C GLY A 254 11.48 -9.64 -15.28
N ALA A 255 12.19 -9.99 -16.35
CA ALA A 255 13.33 -10.90 -16.27
C ALA A 255 14.53 -10.30 -15.51
N THR A 256 14.75 -8.99 -15.62
CA THR A 256 15.88 -8.30 -15.00
C THR A 256 15.43 -7.07 -14.21
N GLN A 257 16.15 -6.77 -13.14
CA GLN A 257 15.89 -5.59 -12.30
C GLN A 257 16.01 -4.27 -13.08
N ASN A 258 17.01 -4.16 -13.96
CA ASN A 258 17.21 -2.96 -14.78
C ASN A 258 16.01 -2.70 -15.69
N HIS A 259 15.48 -3.75 -16.33
CA HIS A 259 14.30 -3.61 -17.18
C HIS A 259 13.07 -3.19 -16.36
N LEU A 260 12.89 -3.75 -15.16
CA LEU A 260 11.80 -3.36 -14.26
C LEU A 260 11.89 -1.89 -13.83
N GLU A 261 13.09 -1.35 -13.61
CA GLU A 261 13.30 0.06 -13.28
C GLU A 261 13.00 0.98 -14.47
N ASP A 262 13.35 0.58 -15.69
CA ASP A 262 13.01 1.34 -16.89
C ASP A 262 11.49 1.34 -17.15
N VAL A 263 10.81 0.21 -16.90
CA VAL A 263 9.34 0.12 -17.02
C VAL A 263 8.66 0.93 -15.92
N GLU A 264 9.15 0.87 -14.67
CA GLU A 264 8.64 1.70 -13.56
C GLU A 264 8.68 3.19 -13.92
N ARG A 265 9.79 3.67 -14.48
CA ARG A 265 9.90 5.06 -14.96
C ARG A 265 8.95 5.38 -16.11
N ALA A 266 8.61 4.41 -16.95
CA ALA A 266 7.64 4.62 -18.02
C ALA A 266 6.21 4.71 -17.48
N VAL A 267 5.89 3.88 -16.49
CA VAL A 267 4.63 3.91 -15.76
C VAL A 267 4.47 5.22 -15.00
N ASP A 268 5.49 5.66 -14.26
CA ASP A 268 5.45 6.90 -13.48
C ASP A 268 5.19 8.13 -14.37
N ASP A 269 5.85 8.23 -15.53
CA ASP A 269 5.57 9.29 -16.51
C ASP A 269 4.16 9.18 -17.09
N GLY A 270 3.68 7.97 -17.38
CA GLY A 270 2.31 7.73 -17.82
C GLY A 270 1.28 8.24 -16.82
N VAL A 271 1.48 7.99 -15.52
CA VAL A 271 0.59 8.49 -14.45
C VAL A 271 0.70 10.01 -14.30
N ASN A 272 1.92 10.56 -14.39
CA ASN A 272 2.14 12.02 -14.30
C ASN A 272 1.46 12.79 -15.44
N VAL A 273 1.37 12.22 -16.62
CA VAL A 273 0.68 12.84 -17.76
C VAL A 273 -0.83 12.93 -17.53
N VAL A 274 -1.43 12.00 -16.80
CA VAL A 274 -2.87 12.11 -16.45
C VAL A 274 -3.14 13.25 -15.45
N LYS A 275 -2.11 13.67 -14.70
CA LYS A 275 -2.21 14.82 -13.80
C LYS A 275 -2.02 16.16 -14.52
N ALA A 276 -1.26 16.19 -15.60
CA ALA A 276 -0.92 17.40 -16.36
C ALA A 276 -2.14 17.96 -17.08
#